data_AF-A0A2T1KTP6-F1
#
_entry.id   AF-A0A2T1KTP6-F1
#
_cell.length_a   1.000
_cell.length_b   1.000
_cell.length_c   1.000
_cell.angle_alpha   90.00
_cell.angle_beta   90.00
_cell.angle_gamma   90.00
#
_symmetry.space_group_name_H-M   'P 1'
#
loop_
_entity.id
_entity.type
_entity.pdbx_description
1 polymer ?
#
loop_
_entity_poly.entity_id
_entity_poly.type
_entity_poly.pdbx_seq_one_letter_code
_entity_poly.pdbx_strand_id
1 'polypeptide(L)'
;MSKFSDRGNIIRQQAKDLVLDFMRNNPACQPNSTGMKLAEIFRECGFDWGDYPKTTSSNQQYWVGAIVQELKSEGKVERVSESGPWRLL
;
A
#
# COMPACT_ATOMS: atom_id res chain seq x y z
N MET A 1 -16.26 -3.65 20.31
CA MET A 1 -15.86 -4.34 19.07
C MET A 1 -15.62 -5.81 19.38
N SER A 2 -15.64 -6.70 18.39
CA SER A 2 -15.30 -8.13 18.60
C SER A 2 -13.78 -8.31 18.60
N LYS A 3 -13.29 -9.36 19.25
CA LYS A 3 -11.85 -9.74 19.23
C LYS A 3 -11.26 -9.84 17.82
N PHE A 4 -12.09 -10.19 16.83
CA PHE A 4 -11.69 -10.29 15.44
C PHE A 4 -11.57 -8.92 14.78
N SER A 5 -12.49 -8.00 15.08
CA SER A 5 -12.42 -6.61 14.63
C SER A 5 -11.17 -5.91 15.19
N ASP A 6 -10.86 -6.13 16.47
CA ASP A 6 -9.68 -5.53 17.11
C ASP A 6 -8.38 -6.06 16.50
N ARG A 7 -8.29 -7.38 16.30
CA ARG A 7 -7.14 -7.99 15.59
C ARG A 7 -7.04 -7.49 14.14
N GLY A 8 -8.17 -7.30 13.46
CA GLY A 8 -8.22 -6.70 12.13
C GLY A 8 -7.65 -5.28 12.11
N ASN A 9 -7.95 -4.46 13.13
CA ASN A 9 -7.38 -3.12 13.26
C ASN A 9 -5.86 -3.15 13.43
N ILE A 10 -5.34 -4.08 14.24
CA ILE A 10 -3.89 -4.25 14.42
C ILE A 10 -3.22 -4.64 13.09
N ILE A 11 -3.79 -5.60 12.36
CA ILE A 11 -3.26 -6.02 11.05
C ILE A 11 -3.25 -4.86 10.05
N ARG A 12 -4.31 -4.04 10.03
CA ARG A 12 -4.37 -2.84 9.17
C ARG A 12 -3.26 -1.85 9.52
N GLN A 13 -3.01 -1.62 10.81
CA GLN A 13 -1.91 -0.73 11.22
C GLN A 13 -0.55 -1.29 10.81
N GLN A 14 -0.29 -2.57 11.05
CA GLN A 14 0.96 -3.23 10.66
C GLN A 14 1.19 -3.17 9.15
N ALA A 15 0.14 -3.34 8.35
CA ALA A 15 0.24 -3.25 6.90
C ALA A 15 0.54 -1.81 6.42
N LYS A 16 -0.02 -0.78 7.08
CA LYS A 16 0.32 0.62 6.83
C LYS A 16 1.77 0.92 7.17
N ASP A 17 2.22 0.48 8.34
CA ASP A 17 3.59 0.71 8.79
C ASP A 17 4.59 0.05 7.83
N LEU A 18 4.32 -1.19 7.39
CA LEU A 18 5.14 -1.88 6.40
C LEU A 18 5.25 -1.12 5.08
N VAL A 19 4.12 -0.65 4.52
CA VAL A 19 4.13 0.13 3.27
C VAL A 19 4.91 1.44 3.46
N LEU A 20 4.71 2.13 4.57
CA LEU A 20 5.39 3.39 4.83
C LEU A 20 6.90 3.21 4.99
N ASP A 21 7.33 2.17 5.71
CA ASP A 21 8.74 1.86 5.90
C ASP A 21 9.39 1.42 4.58
N PHE A 22 8.70 0.64 3.75
CA PHE A 22 9.16 0.37 2.38
C PHE A 22 9.35 1.67 1.59
N MET A 23 8.35 2.55 1.58
CA MET A 23 8.42 3.82 0.83
C MET A 23 9.56 4.72 1.34
N ARG A 24 9.78 4.79 2.65
CA ARG A 24 10.92 5.52 3.26
C ARG A 24 12.27 5.02 2.81
N ASN A 25 12.38 3.71 2.57
CA ASN A 25 13.64 3.08 2.16
C ASN A 25 13.75 2.93 0.63
N ASN A 26 12.78 3.43 -0.15
CA ASN A 26 12.80 3.35 -1.60
C ASN A 26 13.00 4.72 -2.26
N PRO A 27 14.07 4.95 -3.06
CA PRO A 27 14.31 6.21 -3.75
C PRO A 27 13.17 6.65 -4.68
N ALA A 28 12.48 5.69 -5.30
CA ALA A 28 11.37 5.99 -6.20
C ALA A 28 10.14 6.54 -5.47
N CYS A 29 10.07 6.44 -4.14
CA CYS A 29 8.96 6.94 -3.33
C CYS A 29 9.27 8.25 -2.61
N GLN A 30 10.46 8.82 -2.74
CA GLN A 30 10.83 10.04 -2.02
C GLN A 30 10.05 11.27 -2.51
N PRO A 31 10.00 12.36 -1.72
CA PRO A 31 9.40 13.61 -2.18
C PRO A 31 10.00 14.06 -3.52
N ASN A 32 9.16 14.57 -4.42
CA ASN A 32 9.51 14.99 -5.79
C ASN A 32 9.96 13.87 -6.75
N SER A 33 9.96 12.60 -6.34
CA SER A 33 10.21 11.48 -7.24
C SER A 33 9.03 11.20 -8.17
N THR A 34 9.22 10.26 -9.10
CA THR A 34 8.16 9.76 -9.98
C THR A 34 7.10 8.94 -9.24
N GLY A 35 7.36 8.48 -8.01
CA GLY A 35 6.52 7.55 -7.28
C GLY A 35 6.58 6.11 -7.80
N MET A 36 5.81 5.23 -7.16
CA MET A 36 5.64 3.82 -7.54
C MET A 36 4.17 3.46 -7.78
N LYS A 37 3.92 2.54 -8.70
CA LYS A 37 2.57 2.01 -8.97
C LYS A 37 2.12 1.12 -7.81
N LEU A 38 0.80 1.03 -7.63
CA LEU A 38 0.18 0.17 -6.62
C LEU A 38 0.66 -1.28 -6.70
N ALA A 39 0.71 -1.83 -7.92
CA ALA A 39 1.15 -3.20 -8.17
C ALA A 39 2.60 -3.44 -7.74
N GLU A 40 3.46 -2.43 -7.82
CA GLU A 40 4.87 -2.53 -7.42
C GLU A 40 4.97 -2.51 -5.90
N ILE A 41 4.32 -1.54 -5.24
CA ILE A 41 4.23 -1.48 -3.77
C ILE A 41 3.67 -2.79 -3.20
N PHE A 42 2.62 -3.31 -3.84
CA PHE A 42 1.97 -4.58 -3.47
C PHE A 42 2.95 -5.76 -3.45
N ARG A 43 3.74 -5.93 -4.52
CA ARG A 43 4.71 -7.04 -4.62
C ARG A 43 5.89 -6.84 -3.67
N GLU A 44 6.45 -5.64 -3.62
CA GLU A 44 7.62 -5.34 -2.79
C GLU A 44 7.34 -5.44 -1.29
N CYS A 45 6.10 -5.17 -0.87
CA CYS A 45 5.66 -5.38 0.51
C CYS A 45 5.26 -6.84 0.82
N GLY A 46 5.48 -7.78 -0.11
CA GLY A 46 5.20 -9.21 0.10
C GLY A 46 3.72 -9.55 0.21
N PHE A 47 2.83 -8.72 -0.34
CA PHE A 47 1.39 -8.98 -0.35
C PHE A 47 0.94 -9.80 -1.57
N ASP A 48 1.86 -10.20 -2.46
CA ASP A 48 1.55 -11.05 -3.61
C ASP A 48 1.58 -12.54 -3.22
N TRP A 49 0.41 -13.18 -3.23
CA TRP A 49 0.28 -14.63 -2.99
C TRP A 49 0.42 -15.45 -4.29
N GLY A 50 0.75 -14.81 -5.41
CA GLY A 50 0.76 -15.41 -6.72
C GLY A 50 -0.64 -15.58 -7.29
N ASP A 51 -0.71 -16.22 -8.45
CA ASP A 51 -1.98 -16.41 -9.15
C ASP A 51 -2.74 -17.64 -8.67
N TYR A 52 -4.00 -17.44 -8.30
CA TYR A 52 -4.98 -18.50 -8.10
C TYR A 52 -6.10 -18.42 -9.14
N PRO A 53 -6.79 -19.53 -9.44
CA PRO A 53 -7.98 -19.49 -10.28
C PRO A 53 -8.98 -18.43 -9.80
N LYS A 54 -9.31 -17.47 -10.67
CA LYS A 54 -10.21 -16.33 -10.42
C LYS A 54 -9.71 -15.29 -9.38
N THR A 55 -8.52 -15.47 -8.81
CA THR A 55 -7.90 -14.54 -7.84
C THR A 55 -6.43 -14.32 -8.21
N THR A 56 -6.21 -13.62 -9.31
CA THR A 56 -4.87 -13.26 -9.79
C THR A 56 -4.20 -12.23 -8.88
N SER A 57 -2.88 -12.11 -8.97
CA SER A 57 -2.08 -11.05 -8.31
C SER A 57 -2.66 -9.65 -8.58
N SER A 58 -3.12 -9.40 -9.82
CA SER A 58 -3.77 -8.15 -10.20
C SER A 58 -5.13 -7.89 -9.53
N ASN A 59 -5.81 -8.92 -9.04
CA ASN A 59 -7.04 -8.77 -8.25
C ASN A 59 -6.71 -8.55 -6.76
N GLN A 60 -5.62 -9.13 -6.27
CA GLN A 60 -5.22 -9.05 -4.86
C GLN A 60 -4.73 -7.64 -4.47
N GLN A 61 -4.08 -6.91 -5.40
CA GLN A 61 -3.54 -5.56 -5.15
C GLN A 61 -4.58 -4.52 -4.69
N TYR A 62 -5.89 -4.72 -4.93
CA TYR A 62 -6.92 -3.75 -4.53
C TYR A 62 -6.94 -3.50 -3.02
N TRP A 63 -6.51 -4.47 -2.21
CA TRP A 63 -6.37 -4.29 -0.77
C TRP A 63 -5.32 -3.21 -0.42
N VAL A 64 -4.19 -3.19 -1.12
CA VAL A 64 -3.17 -2.13 -0.92
C VAL A 64 -3.72 -0.76 -1.30
N GLY A 65 -4.69 -0.71 -2.20
CA GLY A 65 -5.43 0.52 -2.52
C GLY A 65 -6.03 1.19 -1.29
N ALA A 66 -6.57 0.43 -0.34
CA ALA A 66 -7.11 0.98 0.91
C ALA A 66 -5.98 1.53 1.83
N ILE A 67 -4.83 0.84 1.88
CA ILE A 67 -3.68 1.22 2.70
C ILE A 67 -3.14 2.59 2.29
N VAL A 68 -2.86 2.79 1.00
CA VAL A 68 -2.31 4.06 0.50
C VAL A 68 -3.30 5.21 0.63
N GLN A 69 -4.61 4.94 0.62
CA GLN A 69 -5.64 5.96 0.86
C GLN A 69 -5.69 6.38 2.33
N GLU A 70 -5.60 5.45 3.28
CA GLU A 70 -5.48 5.80 4.70
C GLU A 70 -4.21 6.63 4.95
N LEU A 71 -3.06 6.18 4.45
CA LEU A 71 -1.79 6.91 4.57
C LEU A 71 -1.88 8.32 3.95
N LYS A 72 -2.61 8.48 2.84
CA LYS A 72 -2.88 9.79 2.24
C LYS A 72 -3.75 10.64 3.14
N SER A 73 -4.82 10.08 3.71
CA SER A 73 -5.69 10.80 4.65
C SER A 73 -4.96 11.22 5.93
N GLU A 74 -3.91 10.48 6.31
CA GLU A 74 -2.99 10.78 7.42
C GLU A 74 -1.86 11.75 7.03
N GLY A 75 -1.82 12.23 5.78
CA GLY A 75 -0.80 13.16 5.30
C GLY A 75 0.61 12.56 5.21
N LYS A 76 0.73 11.26 4.93
CA LYS A 76 2.03 10.57 4.80
C LYS A 76 2.48 10.40 3.35
N VAL A 77 1.53 10.20 2.45
CA VAL A 77 1.79 9.93 1.03
C VAL A 77 0.85 10.74 0.16
N GLU A 78 1.23 10.93 -1.09
CA GLU A 78 0.39 11.52 -2.12
C GLU A 78 0.40 10.68 -3.40
N ARG A 79 -0.63 10.91 -4.20
CA ARG A 79 -0.74 10.34 -5.55
C ARG A 79 -0.30 11.40 -6.55
N VAL A 80 0.69 11.08 -7.38
CA VAL A 80 1.32 12.02 -8.31
C VAL A 80 0.35 12.55 -9.37
N SER A 81 -0.65 11.74 -9.76
CA SER A 81 -1.76 12.15 -10.64
C SER A 81 -3.02 11.36 -10.32
N GLU A 82 -4.17 11.71 -10.92
CA GLU A 82 -5.47 11.09 -10.62
C GLU A 82 -5.46 9.56 -10.69
N SER A 83 -4.76 8.99 -11.68
CA SER A 83 -4.55 7.55 -11.87
C SER A 83 -3.08 7.12 -11.65
N GLY A 84 -2.28 8.00 -11.04
CA GLY A 84 -0.83 7.92 -11.00
C GLY A 84 -0.20 7.09 -9.89
N PRO A 85 1.14 7.08 -9.86
CA PRO A 85 1.95 6.46 -8.83
C PRO A 85 1.84 7.18 -7.47
N TRP A 86 2.33 6.52 -6.44
CA TRP A 86 2.32 6.97 -5.05
C TRP A 86 3.74 7.28 -4.57
N ARG A 87 3.88 8.35 -3.80
CA ARG A 87 5.15 8.76 -3.17
C ARG A 87 4.88 9.36 -1.79
N LEU A 88 5.93 9.51 -1.00
CA LEU A 88 5.91 10.26 0.25
C LEU A 88 5.63 11.74 -0.04
N LEU A 89 4.90 12.37 0.89
CA LEU A 89 4.77 13.82 0.96
C LEU A 89 6.09 14.47 1.39
#